data_AF-A0A1D8P9R2-F1
#
_entry.id   AF-A0A1D8P9R2-F1
#
_cell.length_a   1.000
_cell.length_b   1.000
_cell.length_c   1.000
_cell.angle_alpha   90.00
_cell.angle_beta   90.00
_cell.angle_gamma   90.00
#
_symmetry.space_group_name_H-M   'P 1'
#
loop_
_entity.id
_entity.type
_entity.pdbx_description
1 polymer ?
#
loop_
_entity_poly.entity_id
_entity_poly.type
_entity_poly.pdbx_seq_one_letter_code
_entity_poly.pdbx_strand_id
1 'polypeptide(L)'
;MKNYDTLSEAINDLQANEYPYDFNLKPECLECASLKIEIRPEDFNVDKIYRFEGMSSTDDNSILYAISSKKGLKGLLVDAYGVYAENISEAMRKKLR
;
A
#
# COMPACT_ATOMS: atom_id res chain seq x y z
N MET A 1 -5.11 11.80 -15.27
CA MET A 1 -4.36 11.11 -14.21
C MET A 1 -4.06 12.14 -13.14
N LYS A 2 -4.51 11.94 -11.89
CA LYS A 2 -4.05 12.77 -10.77
C LYS A 2 -2.61 12.34 -10.49
N ASN A 3 -1.67 13.24 -10.74
CA ASN A 3 -0.28 13.06 -10.34
C ASN A 3 -0.13 13.84 -9.04
N TYR A 4 0.32 13.15 -8.00
CA TYR A 4 0.64 13.79 -6.73
C TYR A 4 2.11 14.11 -6.74
N ASP A 5 2.47 15.28 -6.21
CA ASP A 5 3.86 15.71 -6.13
C ASP A 5 4.63 14.94 -5.05
N THR A 6 3.92 14.55 -3.99
CA THR A 6 4.51 13.83 -2.85
C THR A 6 3.64 12.65 -2.42
N LEU A 7 4.28 11.64 -1.83
CA LEU A 7 3.62 10.50 -1.21
C LEU A 7 2.56 10.94 -0.18
N SER A 8 2.92 11.89 0.68
CA SER A 8 2.03 12.40 1.73
C SER A 8 0.78 13.06 1.16
N GLU A 9 0.90 13.79 0.04
CA GLU A 9 -0.25 14.40 -0.63
C GLU A 9 -1.19 13.33 -1.20
N ALA A 10 -0.62 12.32 -1.86
CA ALA A 10 -1.38 11.19 -2.40
C ALA A 10 -2.15 10.44 -1.30
N ILE A 11 -1.49 10.15 -0.18
CA ILE A 11 -2.10 9.47 0.96
C ILE A 11 -3.27 10.30 1.49
N ASN A 12 -3.06 11.60 1.76
CA ASN A 12 -4.11 12.46 2.30
C ASN A 12 -5.32 12.57 1.37
N ASP A 13 -5.10 12.78 0.06
CA ASP A 13 -6.19 12.86 -0.90
C ASP A 13 -6.92 11.51 -1.00
N LEU A 14 -6.20 10.40 -1.15
CA LEU A 14 -6.82 9.08 -1.29
C LEU A 14 -7.58 8.66 -0.03
N GLN A 15 -7.05 8.96 1.17
CA GLN A 15 -7.75 8.72 2.44
C GLN A 15 -9.01 9.56 2.59
N ALA A 16 -8.99 10.82 2.14
CA ALA A 16 -10.16 11.69 2.20
C ALA A 16 -11.25 11.32 1.18
N ASN A 17 -10.88 10.68 0.06
CA ASN A 17 -11.80 10.37 -1.02
C ASN A 17 -12.37 8.94 -0.96
N GLU A 18 -11.51 7.92 -1.04
CA GLU A 18 -11.94 6.56 -1.41
C GLU A 18 -11.27 5.42 -0.63
N TYR A 19 -10.13 5.68 0.01
CA TYR A 19 -9.32 4.68 0.72
C TYR A 19 -9.07 5.11 2.17
N PRO A 20 -10.11 5.16 3.01
CA PRO A 20 -10.01 5.74 4.36
C PRO A 20 -9.10 4.94 5.31
N TYR A 21 -8.79 3.69 4.99
CA TYR A 21 -7.98 2.82 5.84
C TYR A 21 -6.51 2.82 5.46
N ASP A 22 -5.66 2.60 6.45
CA ASP A 22 -4.24 2.34 6.27
C ASP A 22 -3.99 0.83 6.43
N PHE A 23 -3.32 0.24 5.46
CA PHE A 23 -2.89 -1.14 5.47
C PHE A 23 -1.40 -1.22 5.72
N ASN A 24 -1.05 -2.04 6.70
CA ASN A 24 0.32 -2.38 7.03
C ASN A 24 0.69 -3.70 6.38
N LEU A 25 1.84 -3.72 5.73
CA LEU A 25 2.40 -4.94 5.16
C LEU A 25 2.88 -5.87 6.27
N LYS A 26 2.29 -7.06 6.37
CA LYS A 26 2.79 -8.14 7.22
C LYS A 26 3.44 -9.24 6.37
N PRO A 27 4.24 -10.12 6.99
CA PRO A 27 4.89 -11.24 6.30
C PRO A 27 3.91 -12.14 5.54
N GLU A 28 2.70 -12.33 6.06
CA GLU A 28 1.73 -13.31 5.56
C GLU A 28 0.40 -12.70 5.08
N CYS A 29 0.14 -11.43 5.39
CA CYS A 29 -1.14 -10.75 5.12
C CYS A 29 -1.00 -9.22 5.12
N LEU A 30 -2.09 -8.49 4.88
CA LEU A 30 -2.19 -7.05 5.17
C LEU A 30 -2.95 -6.84 6.47
N GLU A 31 -2.37 -6.08 7.40
CA GLU A 31 -3.03 -5.70 8.64
C GLU A 31 -3.69 -4.32 8.48
N CYS A 32 -4.98 -4.24 8.75
CA CYS A 32 -5.67 -2.98 8.89
C CYS A 32 -5.67 -2.56 10.35
N ALA A 33 -4.78 -1.64 10.74
CA ALA A 33 -4.66 -1.19 12.12
C ALA A 33 -5.95 -0.53 12.64
N SER A 34 -6.66 0.21 11.78
CA SER A 34 -7.92 0.87 12.14
C SER A 34 -9.03 -0.09 12.53
N LEU A 35 -9.10 -1.26 11.86
CA LEU A 35 -10.15 -2.26 12.08
C LEU A 35 -9.66 -3.47 12.88
N LYS A 36 -8.35 -3.55 13.16
CA LYS A 36 -7.68 -4.71 13.76
C LYS A 36 -8.06 -6.02 13.05
N ILE A 37 -8.03 -5.99 11.73
CA ILE A 37 -8.28 -7.17 10.90
C ILE A 37 -7.06 -7.47 10.03
N GLU A 38 -6.99 -8.71 9.61
CA GLU A 38 -5.97 -9.19 8.68
C GLU A 38 -6.65 -9.59 7.37
N ILE A 39 -6.08 -9.15 6.25
CA ILE A 39 -6.59 -9.39 4.91
C ILE A 39 -5.55 -10.22 4.18
N ARG A 40 -5.95 -11.43 3.79
CA ARG A 40 -5.07 -12.34 3.07
C ARG A 40 -4.82 -11.87 1.64
N PRO A 41 -3.67 -12.24 1.03
CA PRO A 41 -3.37 -11.94 -0.38
C PRO A 41 -4.45 -12.37 -1.37
N GLU A 42 -5.20 -13.43 -1.06
CA GLU A 42 -6.33 -13.92 -1.88
C GLU A 42 -7.61 -13.06 -1.77
N ASP A 43 -7.71 -12.25 -0.72
CA ASP A 43 -8.87 -11.44 -0.35
C ASP A 43 -8.72 -9.95 -0.68
N PHE A 44 -7.57 -9.54 -1.23
CA PHE A 44 -7.37 -8.19 -1.72
C PHE A 44 -6.88 -8.13 -3.16
N ASN A 45 -7.07 -6.96 -3.75
CA ASN A 45 -6.59 -6.61 -5.06
C ASN A 45 -5.99 -5.20 -5.05
N VAL A 46 -4.91 -5.02 -5.81
CA VAL A 46 -4.30 -3.71 -6.03
C VAL A 46 -5.08 -3.04 -7.17
N ASP A 47 -5.73 -1.92 -6.86
CA ASP A 47 -6.46 -1.13 -7.86
C ASP A 47 -5.54 -0.14 -8.57
N LYS A 48 -4.66 0.53 -7.81
CA LYS A 48 -3.79 1.59 -8.34
C LYS A 48 -2.41 1.50 -7.68
N ILE A 49 -1.41 1.91 -8.44
CA ILE A 49 -0.01 1.94 -8.01
C ILE A 49 0.52 3.33 -8.34
N TYR A 50 1.08 3.99 -7.33
CA TYR A 50 1.72 5.30 -7.47
C TYR A 50 3.16 5.17 -7.00
N ARG A 51 4.11 5.47 -7.89
CA ARG A 51 5.52 5.50 -7.54
C ARG A 51 5.92 6.94 -7.27
N PHE A 52 6.61 7.15 -6.15
CA PHE A 52 7.18 8.41 -5.72
C PHE A 52 8.69 8.26 -5.62
N GLU A 53 9.40 9.18 -6.22
CA GLU A 53 10.85 9.31 -6.07
C GLU A 53 11.10 10.24 -4.88
N GLY A 54 11.74 9.72 -3.83
CA GLY A 54 12.05 10.48 -2.62
C GLY A 54 13.11 11.54 -2.88
N MET A 55 13.00 12.69 -2.19
CA MET A 55 13.99 13.78 -2.31
C MET A 55 15.33 13.49 -1.62
N SER A 56 15.40 12.43 -0.79
CA SER A 56 16.46 12.31 0.23
C SER A 56 17.70 11.53 -0.21
N SER A 57 17.61 10.69 -1.25
CA SER A 57 18.75 10.02 -1.90
C SER A 57 18.24 9.31 -3.16
N THR A 58 19.09 9.19 -4.19
CA THR A 58 18.83 8.58 -5.52
C THR A 58 18.20 7.18 -5.50
N ASP A 59 18.13 6.53 -4.34
CA ASP A 59 17.62 5.17 -4.16
C ASP A 59 16.34 5.08 -3.31
N ASP A 60 15.85 6.19 -2.74
CA ASP A 60 14.69 6.21 -1.85
C ASP A 60 13.38 6.28 -2.65
N ASN A 61 13.02 5.16 -3.27
CA ASN A 61 11.76 5.03 -4.00
C ASN A 61 10.67 4.50 -3.07
N SER A 62 9.54 5.20 -3.04
CA SER A 62 8.35 4.77 -2.32
C SER A 62 7.24 4.43 -3.30
N ILE A 63 6.52 3.33 -3.06
CA ILE A 63 5.38 2.94 -3.86
C ILE A 63 4.14 2.91 -2.97
N LEU A 64 3.12 3.66 -3.36
CA LEU A 64 1.81 3.65 -2.74
C LEU A 64 0.88 2.75 -3.56
N TYR A 65 0.39 1.70 -2.93
CA TYR A 65 -0.61 0.79 -3.48
C TYR A 65 -1.98 1.16 -2.92
N ALA A 66 -2.92 1.47 -3.80
CA ALA A 66 -4.32 1.58 -3.43
C ALA A 66 -4.96 0.19 -3.55
N ILE A 67 -5.40 -0.35 -2.44
CA ILE A 67 -5.83 -1.75 -2.32
C ILE A 67 -7.31 -1.79 -1.93
N SER A 68 -8.07 -2.65 -2.59
CA SER A 68 -9.42 -3.02 -2.19
C SER A 68 -9.50 -4.49 -1.81
N SER A 69 -10.24 -4.78 -0.73
CA SER A 69 -10.58 -6.12 -0.32
C SER A 69 -11.90 -6.54 -0.96
N LYS A 70 -12.06 -7.84 -1.19
CA LYS A 70 -13.35 -8.46 -1.58
C LYS A 70 -14.48 -8.13 -0.61
N LYS A 71 -14.16 -7.81 0.65
CA LYS A 71 -15.12 -7.38 1.67
C LYS A 71 -15.57 -5.91 1.52
N GLY A 72 -15.14 -5.21 0.48
CA GLY A 72 -15.45 -3.79 0.24
C GLY A 72 -14.57 -2.82 1.02
N LEU A 73 -13.57 -3.30 1.74
CA LEU A 73 -12.62 -2.46 2.48
C LEU A 73 -11.59 -1.88 1.53
N LYS A 74 -11.39 -0.57 1.59
CA LYS A 74 -10.44 0.15 0.74
C LYS A 74 -9.42 0.86 1.61
N GLY A 75 -8.16 0.60 1.35
CA GLY A 75 -7.07 1.25 2.08
C GLY A 75 -5.82 1.39 1.25
N LEU A 76 -4.86 2.08 1.83
CA LEU A 76 -3.58 2.39 1.20
C LEU A 76 -2.47 1.58 1.85
N LEU A 77 -1.54 1.10 1.04
CA LEU A 77 -0.34 0.44 1.49
C LEU A 77 0.87 1.21 0.96
N VAL A 78 1.75 1.63 1.85
CA VAL A 78 3.03 2.27 1.50
C VAL A 78 4.14 1.23 1.56
N ASP A 79 4.86 1.06 0.46
CA ASP A 79 6.07 0.25 0.36
C ASP A 79 7.27 1.16 0.09
N ALA A 80 8.05 1.45 1.13
CA ALA A 80 9.37 2.05 0.98
C ALA A 80 10.35 0.91 0.71
N TYR A 81 10.90 0.85 -0.50
CA TYR A 81 11.55 -0.30 -1.15
C TYR A 81 12.84 -0.84 -0.46
N GLY A 82 13.09 -0.50 0.80
CA GLY A 82 14.33 -0.84 1.53
C GLY A 82 14.18 -1.60 2.85
N VAL A 83 12.98 -1.74 3.43
CA VAL A 83 12.85 -2.34 4.79
C VAL A 83 11.86 -3.51 4.86
N TYR A 84 10.78 -3.50 4.07
CA TYR A 84 9.68 -4.46 4.25
C TYR A 84 9.56 -5.50 3.12
N ALA A 85 10.06 -5.22 1.91
CA ALA A 85 9.95 -6.12 0.76
C ALA A 85 10.66 -7.48 0.96
N GLU A 86 11.71 -7.51 1.78
CA GLU A 86 12.49 -8.73 2.00
C GLU A 86 11.79 -9.74 2.93
N ASN A 87 10.87 -9.29 3.80
CA ASN A 87 10.31 -10.13 4.86
C ASN A 87 8.89 -10.67 4.58
N ILE A 88 8.40 -10.56 3.34
CA ILE A 88 7.06 -11.05 2.98
C ILE A 88 7.08 -12.39 2.25
N SER A 89 6.03 -13.18 2.49
CA SER A 89 5.78 -14.49 1.90
C SER A 89 5.63 -14.41 0.39
N GLU A 90 5.91 -15.52 -0.30
CA GLU A 90 5.81 -15.60 -1.76
C GLU A 90 4.44 -15.19 -2.31
N ALA A 91 3.35 -15.55 -1.60
CA ALA A 91 1.99 -15.16 -1.97
C ALA A 91 1.80 -13.62 -1.98
N MET A 92 2.34 -12.93 -0.97
CA MET A 92 2.31 -11.47 -0.89
C MET A 92 3.17 -10.85 -1.99
N ARG A 93 4.39 -11.35 -2.21
CA ARG A 93 5.24 -10.90 -3.31
C ARG A 93 4.54 -11.03 -4.65
N LYS A 94 3.89 -12.17 -4.91
CA LYS A 94 3.20 -12.43 -6.18
C LYS A 94 1.99 -11.51 -6.40
N LYS A 95 1.38 -11.02 -5.32
CA LYS A 95 0.24 -10.07 -5.37
C LYS A 95 0.66 -8.62 -5.56
N LEU A 96 1.85 -8.24 -5.09
CA LEU A 96 2.40 -6.90 -5.19
C LEU A 96 3.34 -6.72 -6.41
N ARG A 97 3.55 -7.78 -7.20
CA ARG A 97 4.46 -7.82 -8.36
C ARG A 97 3.74 -7.56 -9.68
#